data_AF-A0A914YG03-F1
#
_entry.id   AF-A0A914YG03-F1
#
_cell.length_a   1.000
_cell.length_b   1.000
_cell.length_c   1.000
_cell.angle_alpha   90.00
_cell.angle_beta   90.00
_cell.angle_gamma   90.00
#
_symmetry.space_group_name_H-M   'P 1'
#
loop_
_entity.id
_entity.type
_entity.pdbx_description
1 polymer ?
#
loop_
_entity_poly.entity_id
_entity_poly.type
_entity_poly.pdbx_seq_one_letter_code
_entity_poly.pdbx_strand_id
1 'polypeptide(L)'
;MGTVKPVPPMNLEDLKAKGHHPLFFVKPVQTSVEGMKTIAGYRRKNPEAFEKFDRDILAYVNSRENVQSESLIAAKDKALKMILDVLPKYRNATLHFCGSTRNGCGLQDADADMCWAIPVKVEIESDVPYPMDFQNNFNPKSYLVSY
;
A
#
# COMPACT_ATOMS: atom_id res chain seq x y z
N MET A 1 28.42 15.94 9.25
CA MET A 1 27.24 15.12 9.58
C MET A 1 26.10 16.06 9.91
N GLY A 2 25.10 16.18 9.03
CA GLY A 2 23.93 17.02 9.27
C GLY A 2 22.90 16.27 10.12
N THR A 3 22.50 16.84 11.25
CA THR A 3 21.41 16.32 12.08
C THR A 3 20.08 16.65 11.41
N VAL A 4 19.40 15.64 10.87
CA VAL A 4 18.03 15.78 10.37
C VAL A 4 17.12 15.96 11.57
N LYS A 5 16.53 17.15 11.72
CA LYS A 5 15.49 17.39 12.71
C LYS A 5 14.17 16.81 12.21
N PRO A 6 13.38 16.13 13.06
CA PRO A 6 12.06 15.66 12.68
C PRO A 6 11.15 16.84 12.31
N VAL A 7 10.48 16.74 11.16
CA VAL A 7 9.47 17.71 10.76
C VAL A 7 8.23 17.46 11.63
N PRO A 8 7.70 18.48 12.34
CA PRO A 8 6.49 18.32 13.12
C PRO A 8 5.30 17.95 12.21
N PRO A 9 4.34 17.14 12.70
CA PRO A 9 3.16 16.79 11.92
C PRO A 9 2.39 18.05 11.55
N MET A 10 2.12 18.22 10.26
CA MET A 10 1.37 19.37 9.75
C MET A 10 -0.11 19.22 10.11
N ASN A 11 -0.76 20.29 10.58
CA ASN A 11 -2.16 20.30 10.94
C ASN A 11 -3.04 20.10 9.68
N LEU A 12 -4.11 19.32 9.80
CA LEU A 12 -5.08 19.05 8.74
C LEU A 12 -5.72 20.33 8.17
N GLU A 13 -5.89 21.34 9.01
CA GLU A 13 -6.43 22.66 8.61
C GLU A 13 -5.47 23.38 7.65
N ASP A 14 -4.16 23.31 7.90
CA ASP A 14 -3.13 23.95 7.07
C ASP A 14 -2.99 23.26 5.70
N LEU A 15 -3.21 21.94 5.66
CA LEU A 15 -3.19 21.16 4.41
C LEU A 15 -4.37 21.50 3.50
N LYS A 16 -5.55 21.74 4.06
CA LYS A 16 -6.73 22.19 3.32
C LYS A 16 -6.57 23.61 2.78
N ALA A 17 -6.01 24.51 3.59
CA ALA A 17 -5.77 25.90 3.20
C ALA A 17 -4.78 26.05 2.02
N LYS A 18 -3.88 25.07 1.84
CA LYS A 18 -2.89 25.03 0.76
C LYS A 18 -3.37 24.35 -0.54
N GLY A 19 -4.65 24.02 -0.65
CA GLY A 19 -5.21 23.45 -1.88
C GLY A 19 -4.79 22.01 -2.17
N HIS A 20 -4.25 21.27 -1.19
CA HIS A 20 -4.00 19.85 -1.37
C HIS A 20 -5.33 19.10 -1.44
N HIS A 21 -5.65 18.58 -2.63
CA HIS A 21 -6.83 17.75 -2.83
C HIS A 21 -6.78 16.53 -1.90
N PRO A 22 -7.87 16.23 -1.17
CA PRO A 22 -7.94 15.14 -0.20
C PRO A 22 -8.14 13.80 -0.92
N LEU A 23 -7.22 13.44 -1.82
CA LEU A 23 -7.20 12.10 -2.39
C LEU A 23 -6.27 11.26 -1.51
N PHE A 24 -6.89 10.29 -0.85
CA PHE A 24 -6.27 9.24 -0.02
C PHE A 24 -5.82 9.64 1.39
N PHE A 25 -6.75 10.14 2.20
CA PHE A 25 -6.76 9.76 3.61
C PHE A 25 -8.00 8.90 3.87
N VAL A 26 -7.84 7.57 3.73
CA VAL A 26 -8.72 6.67 4.46
C VAL A 26 -8.47 7.03 5.92
N LYS A 27 -9.41 7.73 6.56
CA LYS A 27 -9.32 7.98 8.01
C LYS A 27 -9.04 6.62 8.64
N PRO A 28 -7.97 6.47 9.44
CA PRO A 28 -7.82 5.24 10.21
C PRO A 28 -9.15 5.05 10.93
N VAL A 29 -9.74 3.86 10.82
CA VAL A 29 -10.97 3.51 11.54
C VAL A 29 -10.66 3.78 13.01
N GLN A 30 -11.09 4.93 13.52
CA GLN A 30 -10.91 5.28 14.91
C GLN A 30 -11.88 4.41 15.67
N THR A 31 -11.40 3.26 16.13
CA THR A 31 -12.08 2.52 17.20
C THR A 31 -12.19 3.49 18.36
N SER A 32 -13.42 3.87 18.71
CA SER A 32 -13.64 4.78 19.81
C SER A 32 -13.09 4.15 21.09
N VAL A 33 -12.49 4.98 21.96
CA VAL A 33 -12.02 4.53 23.28
C VAL A 33 -13.12 3.79 24.04
N GLU A 34 -14.37 4.22 23.85
CA GLU A 34 -15.55 3.58 24.43
C GLU A 34 -15.78 2.17 23.85
N GLY A 35 -15.67 1.99 22.53
CA GLY A 35 -15.77 0.68 21.89
C GLY A 35 -14.72 -0.31 22.40
N MET A 36 -13.48 0.15 22.60
CA MET A 36 -12.40 -0.69 23.17
C MET A 36 -12.71 -1.11 24.62
N LYS A 37 -13.24 -0.21 25.45
CA LYS A 37 -13.67 -0.53 26.82
C LYS A 37 -14.81 -1.55 26.82
N THR A 38 -15.78 -1.40 25.93
CA THR A 38 -16.89 -2.35 25.78
C THR A 38 -16.38 -3.74 25.42
N ILE A 39 -15.49 -3.86 24.41
CA ILE A 39 -14.90 -5.14 24.00
C ILE A 39 -14.12 -5.77 25.16
N ALA A 40 -13.30 -4.99 25.88
CA ALA A 40 -12.57 -5.47 27.05
C ALA A 40 -13.51 -5.98 28.15
N GLY A 41 -14.64 -5.30 28.38
CA GLY A 41 -15.70 -5.74 29.28
C GLY A 41 -16.31 -7.09 28.87
N TYR A 42 -16.60 -7.28 27.59
CA TYR A 42 -17.12 -8.54 27.06
C TYR A 42 -16.11 -9.68 27.16
N ARG A 43 -14.84 -9.43 26.84
CA ARG A 43 -13.74 -10.41 26.98
C ARG A 43 -13.60 -10.89 28.42
N ARG A 44 -13.65 -9.99 29.40
CA ARG A 44 -13.62 -10.36 30.83
C ARG A 44 -14.82 -11.20 31.27
N LYS A 45 -16.01 -10.93 30.72
CA LYS A 45 -17.24 -11.67 31.07
C LYS A 45 -17.32 -13.05 30.41
N ASN A 46 -16.67 -13.25 29.27
CA ASN A 46 -16.78 -14.48 28.47
C ASN A 46 -15.39 -15.02 28.06
N PRO A 47 -14.48 -15.29 29.00
CA PRO A 47 -13.09 -15.59 28.69
C PRO A 47 -12.94 -16.83 27.79
N GLU A 48 -13.68 -17.91 28.07
CA GLU A 48 -13.60 -19.17 27.30
C GLU A 48 -14.08 -19.01 25.85
N ALA A 49 -15.13 -18.22 25.62
CA ALA A 49 -15.65 -17.98 24.28
C ALA A 49 -14.65 -17.19 23.43
N PHE A 50 -13.98 -16.19 24.02
CA PHE A 50 -12.94 -15.43 23.34
C PHE A 50 -11.65 -16.23 23.14
N GLU A 51 -11.28 -17.08 24.09
CA GLU A 51 -10.15 -18.01 23.92
C GLU A 51 -10.42 -18.98 22.77
N LYS A 52 -11.62 -19.56 22.70
CA LYS A 52 -12.03 -20.39 21.56
C LYS A 52 -12.00 -19.60 20.26
N PHE A 53 -12.55 -18.40 20.23
CA PHE A 53 -12.56 -17.54 19.05
C PHE A 53 -11.14 -17.20 18.55
N ASP A 54 -10.24 -16.79 19.46
CA ASP A 54 -8.86 -16.47 19.14
C ASP A 54 -8.12 -17.71 18.62
N ARG A 55 -8.34 -18.88 19.23
CA ARG A 55 -7.79 -20.17 18.75
C ARG A 55 -8.30 -20.53 17.35
N ASP A 56 -9.60 -20.38 17.10
CA ASP A 56 -10.22 -20.73 15.82
C ASP A 56 -9.71 -19.80 14.69
N ILE A 57 -9.53 -18.50 14.97
CA ILE A 57 -8.89 -17.56 14.03
C ILE A 57 -7.46 -17.95 13.74
N LEU A 58 -6.66 -18.25 14.76
CA LEU A 58 -5.26 -18.65 14.57
C LEU A 58 -5.17 -19.96 13.77
N ALA A 59 -6.05 -20.92 14.04
CA ALA A 59 -6.13 -22.16 13.27
C ALA A 59 -6.49 -21.88 11.80
N TYR A 60 -7.44 -20.97 11.54
CA TYR A 60 -7.83 -20.56 10.20
C TYR A 60 -6.67 -19.88 9.45
N VAL A 61 -6.02 -18.89 10.06
CA VAL A 61 -4.91 -18.13 9.46
C VAL A 61 -3.69 -19.03 9.19
N ASN A 62 -3.41 -19.98 10.08
CA ASN A 62 -2.28 -20.90 9.93
C ASN A 62 -2.61 -22.13 9.08
N SER A 63 -3.86 -22.29 8.63
CA SER A 63 -4.21 -23.38 7.74
C SER A 63 -3.52 -23.14 6.38
N ARG A 64 -2.93 -24.20 5.82
CA ARG A 64 -2.22 -24.13 4.54
C ARG A 64 -3.13 -23.77 3.36
N GLU A 65 -4.45 -23.86 3.54
CA GLU A 65 -5.45 -23.52 2.53
C GLU A 65 -5.64 -22.00 2.39
N ASN A 66 -5.31 -21.22 3.43
CA ASN A 66 -5.54 -19.78 3.47
C ASN A 66 -4.27 -18.94 3.27
N VAL A 67 -3.10 -19.58 3.20
CA VAL A 67 -1.82 -18.92 3.00
C VAL A 67 -1.35 -19.21 1.58
N GLN A 68 -0.96 -18.16 0.84
CA GLN A 68 -0.38 -18.34 -0.48
C GLN A 68 0.91 -19.15 -0.40
N SER A 69 0.92 -20.30 -1.06
CA SER A 69 2.11 -21.13 -1.22
C SER A 69 3.19 -20.40 -2.02
N GLU A 70 4.46 -20.67 -1.72
CA GLU A 70 5.60 -20.13 -2.49
C GLU A 70 5.51 -20.47 -3.98
N SER A 71 5.00 -21.65 -4.33
CA SER A 71 4.79 -22.07 -5.71
C SER A 71 3.73 -21.25 -6.43
N LEU A 72 2.65 -20.85 -5.75
CA LEU A 72 1.65 -19.95 -6.29
C LEU A 72 2.22 -18.54 -6.52
N ILE A 73 3.00 -18.02 -5.58
CA ILE A 73 3.67 -16.72 -5.72
C ILE A 73 4.61 -16.76 -6.94
N ALA A 74 5.43 -17.81 -7.07
CA ALA A 74 6.30 -17.99 -8.22
C ALA A 74 5.53 -18.13 -9.55
N ALA A 75 4.35 -18.76 -9.54
CA ALA A 75 3.48 -18.85 -10.71
C ALA A 75 2.91 -17.47 -11.10
N LYS A 76 2.49 -16.65 -10.13
CA LYS A 76 2.05 -15.27 -10.37
C LYS A 76 3.19 -14.43 -10.96
N ASP A 77 4.40 -14.52 -10.40
CA ASP A 77 5.60 -13.85 -10.94
C ASP A 77 5.89 -14.25 -12.40
N LYS A 78 5.78 -15.55 -12.71
CA LYS A 78 5.97 -16.05 -14.07
C LYS A 78 4.92 -15.49 -15.03
N ALA A 79 3.64 -15.44 -14.61
CA ALA A 79 2.57 -14.87 -15.42
C ALA A 79 2.81 -13.37 -15.71
N LEU A 80 3.26 -12.60 -14.71
CA LEU A 80 3.62 -11.19 -14.89
C LEU A 80 4.71 -11.01 -15.95
N LYS A 81 5.77 -11.84 -15.92
CA LYS A 81 6.84 -11.82 -16.92
C LYS A 81 6.33 -12.14 -18.32
N MET A 82 5.48 -13.16 -18.46
CA MET A 82 4.87 -13.51 -19.74
C MET A 82 4.02 -12.36 -20.31
N ILE A 83 3.27 -11.65 -19.47
CA ILE A 83 2.49 -10.48 -19.89
C ILE A 83 3.41 -9.37 -20.40
N LEU A 84 4.53 -9.11 -19.72
CA LEU A 84 5.53 -8.13 -20.17
C LEU A 84 6.16 -8.51 -21.52
N ASP A 85 6.48 -9.79 -21.73
CA ASP A 85 7.07 -10.27 -22.99
C ASP A 85 6.11 -10.12 -24.19
N VAL A 86 4.79 -10.27 -23.96
CA VAL A 86 3.75 -10.14 -25.00
C VAL A 86 3.37 -8.69 -25.30
N LEU A 87 3.74 -7.73 -24.44
CA LEU A 87 3.42 -6.31 -24.59
C LEU A 87 4.64 -5.45 -24.97
N PRO A 88 5.43 -5.81 -26.01
CA PRO A 88 6.67 -5.10 -26.36
C PRO A 88 6.41 -3.69 -26.91
N LYS A 89 5.15 -3.33 -27.19
CA LYS A 89 4.76 -2.03 -27.75
C LYS A 89 4.98 -0.86 -26.80
N TYR A 90 5.14 -1.12 -25.50
CA TYR A 90 5.37 -0.07 -24.51
C TYR A 90 6.71 -0.31 -23.81
N ARG A 91 7.83 -0.08 -24.52
CA ARG A 91 9.20 -0.26 -23.99
C ARG A 91 9.49 0.46 -22.68
N ASN A 92 8.70 1.48 -22.33
CA ASN A 92 8.85 2.25 -21.10
C ASN A 92 7.80 1.90 -20.04
N ALA A 93 6.86 0.99 -20.31
CA ALA A 93 5.87 0.58 -19.33
C ALA A 93 6.44 -0.44 -18.34
N THR A 94 5.91 -0.41 -17.13
CA THR A 94 6.22 -1.37 -16.07
C THR A 94 4.92 -1.98 -15.56
N LEU A 95 4.97 -3.24 -15.14
CA LEU A 95 3.84 -3.96 -14.56
C LEU A 95 4.17 -4.34 -13.13
N HIS A 96 3.28 -4.03 -12.19
CA HIS A 96 3.50 -4.25 -10.77
C HIS A 96 2.32 -4.97 -10.15
N PHE A 97 2.56 -5.86 -9.20
CA PHE A 97 1.48 -6.35 -8.35
C PHE A 97 0.90 -5.23 -7.50
N CYS A 98 -0.40 -5.26 -7.28
CA CYS A 98 -1.11 -4.39 -6.36
C CYS A 98 -2.09 -5.21 -5.51
N GLY A 99 -2.97 -4.53 -4.77
CA GLY A 99 -4.04 -5.17 -4.02
C GLY A 99 -3.59 -6.26 -3.06
N SER A 100 -4.39 -7.33 -3.00
CA SER A 100 -4.21 -8.46 -2.10
C SER A 100 -2.96 -9.29 -2.43
N THR A 101 -2.54 -9.23 -3.69
CA THR A 101 -1.36 -9.96 -4.19
C THR A 101 -0.07 -9.35 -3.67
N ARG A 102 0.01 -8.02 -3.54
CA ARG A 102 1.21 -7.33 -3.03
C ARG A 102 1.28 -7.26 -1.50
N ASN A 103 0.14 -7.13 -0.83
CA ASN A 103 0.13 -6.91 0.62
C ASN A 103 0.18 -8.20 1.46
N GLY A 104 0.20 -9.38 0.81
CA GLY A 104 0.24 -10.67 1.49
C GLY A 104 -1.07 -11.08 2.17
N CYS A 105 -2.18 -10.39 1.87
CA CYS A 105 -3.51 -10.72 2.41
C CYS A 105 -4.38 -11.51 1.44
N GLY A 106 -3.84 -11.89 0.27
CA GLY A 106 -4.55 -12.74 -0.69
C GLY A 106 -4.63 -14.19 -0.20
N LEU A 107 -5.77 -14.83 -0.45
CA LEU A 107 -5.95 -16.27 -0.25
C LEU A 107 -5.27 -17.08 -1.37
N GLN A 108 -5.22 -18.41 -1.22
CA GLN A 108 -4.63 -19.33 -2.18
C GLN A 108 -5.36 -19.33 -3.54
N ASP A 109 -6.67 -19.08 -3.54
CA ASP A 109 -7.52 -18.98 -4.72
C ASP A 109 -7.71 -17.53 -5.21
N ALA A 110 -7.08 -16.56 -4.54
CA ALA A 110 -7.23 -15.16 -4.91
C ALA A 110 -6.55 -14.86 -6.25
N ASP A 111 -7.24 -14.07 -7.06
CA ASP A 111 -6.73 -13.52 -8.31
C ASP A 111 -5.43 -12.70 -8.12
N ALA A 112 -4.74 -12.44 -9.23
CA ALA A 112 -3.56 -11.60 -9.25
C ALA A 112 -3.93 -10.17 -9.67
N ASP A 113 -3.88 -9.25 -8.71
CA ASP A 113 -4.09 -7.82 -8.97
C ASP A 113 -2.81 -7.20 -9.55
N MET A 114 -2.89 -6.62 -10.74
CA MET A 114 -1.75 -6.00 -11.43
C MET A 114 -2.05 -4.57 -11.88
N CYS A 115 -1.05 -3.70 -11.82
CA CYS A 115 -1.11 -2.31 -12.25
C CYS A 115 -0.09 -2.05 -13.36
N TRP A 116 -0.60 -1.59 -14.52
CA TRP A 116 0.20 -1.20 -15.67
C TRP A 116 0.56 0.29 -15.56
N ALA A 117 1.84 0.58 -15.34
CA ALA A 117 2.35 1.94 -15.18
C ALA A 117 3.11 2.37 -16.45
N ILE A 118 2.58 3.39 -17.13
CA ILE A 118 3.22 4.02 -18.29
C ILE A 118 3.76 5.39 -17.86
N PRO A 119 5.05 5.67 -18.04
CA PRO A 119 5.58 7.00 -17.81
C PRO A 119 4.98 7.95 -18.85
N VAL A 120 4.14 8.85 -18.40
CA VAL A 120 3.62 9.96 -19.18
C VAL A 120 4.42 11.21 -18.83
N LYS A 121 4.96 11.88 -19.86
CA LYS A 121 5.48 13.23 -19.70
C LYS A 121 4.29 14.16 -19.56
N VAL A 122 4.10 14.74 -18.39
CA VAL A 122 3.09 15.78 -18.17
C VAL A 122 3.77 17.12 -18.39
N GLU A 123 3.39 17.81 -19.46
CA GLU A 123 3.73 19.22 -19.66
C GLU A 123 2.58 20.03 -19.08
N ILE A 124 2.86 20.79 -18.02
CA ILE A 124 1.89 21.68 -17.40
C ILE A 124 2.23 23.09 -17.84
N GLU A 125 1.39 23.67 -18.70
CA GLU A 125 1.38 25.11 -18.92
C GLU A 125 0.65 25.75 -17.73
N SER A 126 1.33 26.63 -17.00
CA SER A 126 0.77 27.35 -15.86
C SER A 126 1.16 28.82 -15.97
N ASP A 127 0.16 29.69 -16.05
CA ASP A 127 0.32 31.14 -15.97
C ASP A 127 0.60 31.61 -14.53
N VAL A 128 0.52 30.67 -13.57
CA VAL A 128 0.84 30.91 -12.16
C VAL A 128 2.28 30.43 -11.90
N PRO A 129 3.18 31.28 -11.37
CA PRO A 129 4.49 30.85 -10.94
C PRO A 129 4.35 29.78 -9.86
N TYR A 130 4.80 28.55 -10.12
CA TYR A 130 4.82 27.48 -9.11
C TYR A 130 5.79 27.87 -7.97
N PRO A 131 5.35 27.91 -6.70
CA PRO A 131 6.24 28.21 -5.56
C PRO A 131 7.02 26.96 -5.10
N MET A 132 7.42 26.08 -6.02
CA MET A 132 8.21 24.90 -5.69
C MET A 132 9.57 24.94 -6.37
N ASP A 133 10.61 25.05 -5.55
CA ASP A 133 12.00 24.69 -5.89
C ASP A 133 12.09 23.18 -6.18
N PHE A 134 11.61 22.76 -7.34
CA PHE A 134 11.84 21.40 -7.85
C PHE A 134 13.33 21.09 -8.10
N GLN A 135 14.20 22.11 -8.05
CA GLN A 135 15.60 22.02 -8.45
C GLN A 135 16.53 21.37 -7.41
N ASN A 136 16.12 21.16 -6.16
CA ASN A 136 17.08 20.75 -5.12
C ASN A 136 16.97 19.31 -4.59
N ASN A 137 15.97 18.51 -4.98
CA ASN A 137 15.91 17.10 -4.55
C ASN A 137 15.51 16.10 -5.66
N PHE A 138 15.29 16.54 -6.89
CA PHE A 138 15.22 15.62 -8.01
C PHE A 138 16.64 15.34 -8.50
N ASN A 139 17.28 14.31 -7.95
CA ASN A 139 18.48 13.74 -8.55
C ASN A 139 18.04 12.63 -9.52
N PRO A 140 17.89 12.89 -10.83
CA PRO A 140 17.52 11.86 -11.79
C PRO A 140 18.55 10.72 -11.88
N LYS A 141 19.74 10.87 -11.29
CA LYS A 141 20.76 9.82 -11.26
C LYS A 141 20.54 8.73 -10.21
N SER A 142 19.61 8.88 -9.26
CA SER A 142 19.46 7.92 -8.15
C SER A 142 18.47 6.77 -8.40
N TYR A 143 17.80 6.72 -9.55
CA TYR A 143 16.81 5.67 -9.87
C TYR A 143 17.10 4.89 -11.16
N LEU A 144 18.27 5.07 -11.76
CA LEU A 144 18.79 4.11 -12.74
C LEU A 144 19.39 2.93 -11.98
N VAL A 145 18.57 1.94 -11.64
CA VAL A 145 19.07 0.60 -11.37
C VAL A 145 19.45 0.01 -12.73
N SER A 146 20.75 -0.04 -13.00
CA SER A 146 21.31 -0.73 -14.16
C SER A 146 21.31 -2.25 -13.93
N TYR A 147 20.72 -2.97 -14.89
CA TYR A 147 20.68 -4.42 -15.18
C TYR A 147 20.98 -5.42 -14.07
#